data_AF-A0A5P2X2C4-F1
#
_entry.id   AF-A0A5P2X2C4-F1
#
_cell.length_a   1.000
_cell.length_b   1.000
_cell.length_c   1.000
_cell.angle_alpha   90.00
_cell.angle_beta   90.00
_cell.angle_gamma   90.00
#
_symmetry.space_group_name_H-M   'P 1'
#
loop_
_entity.id
_entity.type
_entity.pdbx_description
1 polymer ?
#
loop_
_entity_poly.entity_id
_entity_poly.type
_entity_poly.pdbx_seq_one_letter_code
_entity_poly.pdbx_strand_id
1 'polypeptide(L)'
;MRCGVPTLPRRCRPPCWKRGRCALRTSRAARLPRRGVRCAGPGCGYGAPVFGLVIMFARLGGALRAAWRSPTFRGTAWALALLWASATVFYTGQERWSVLDSLYFAVCTGLTIGYGDLAPVTASGKVFTVLYGLLAVGAFAALATQLARAFTTTNARRVARAKARRQRHQGDD
;
A
#
# COMPACT_ATOMS: atom_id res chain seq x y z
N MET A 1 -46.24 -53.60 29.39
CA MET A 1 -46.85 -52.25 29.46
C MET A 1 -46.16 -51.36 28.45
N ARG A 2 -46.94 -50.75 27.56
CA ARG A 2 -46.48 -49.83 26.50
C ARG A 2 -46.14 -48.47 27.10
N CYS A 3 -45.09 -47.83 26.62
CA CYS A 3 -44.90 -46.38 26.50
C CYS A 3 -43.84 -46.25 25.38
N GLY A 4 -44.07 -45.63 24.22
CA GLY A 4 -44.88 -44.47 23.92
C GLY A 4 -43.95 -43.47 23.24
N VAL A 5 -43.94 -43.46 21.91
CA VAL A 5 -43.24 -42.46 21.09
C VAL A 5 -43.93 -41.11 21.29
N PRO A 6 -43.18 -39.99 21.25
CA PRO A 6 -43.66 -38.89 20.45
C PRO A 6 -42.60 -38.35 19.47
N THR A 7 -43.11 -38.16 18.27
CA THR A 7 -42.65 -37.44 17.09
C THR A 7 -42.12 -36.01 17.35
N LEU A 8 -40.96 -35.70 16.75
CA LEU A 8 -40.50 -34.45 16.05
C LEU A 8 -41.32 -33.15 16.20
N PRO A 9 -40.73 -31.91 16.21
CA PRO A 9 -39.97 -31.44 15.03
C PRO A 9 -38.91 -30.29 15.20
N ARG A 10 -38.15 -30.06 14.12
CA ARG A 10 -37.66 -28.76 13.58
C ARG A 10 -36.56 -27.94 14.29
N ARG A 11 -35.43 -27.85 13.57
CA ARG A 11 -34.73 -26.63 13.08
C ARG A 11 -34.22 -25.55 14.08
N CYS A 12 -32.91 -25.32 13.93
CA CYS A 12 -32.21 -24.02 13.76
C CYS A 12 -31.93 -23.10 14.98
N ARG A 13 -30.63 -23.11 15.39
CA ARG A 13 -29.75 -21.99 15.85
C ARG A 13 -30.16 -21.21 17.13
N PRO A 14 -29.26 -20.48 17.84
CA PRO A 14 -27.79 -20.27 17.73
C PRO A 14 -27.03 -20.64 19.05
N PRO A 15 -25.69 -20.63 19.16
CA PRO A 15 -25.06 -20.46 20.47
C PRO A 15 -25.12 -18.97 20.80
N CYS A 16 -26.12 -18.63 21.62
CA CYS A 16 -26.31 -17.33 22.20
C CYS A 16 -25.15 -17.02 23.16
N TRP A 17 -24.50 -15.92 22.85
CA TRP A 17 -23.45 -15.27 23.61
C TRP A 17 -23.98 -14.82 24.98
N LYS A 18 -23.17 -15.03 26.03
CA LYS A 18 -23.06 -14.31 27.31
C LYS A 18 -23.35 -15.10 28.59
N ARG A 19 -22.39 -14.92 29.51
CA ARG A 19 -22.45 -15.06 30.97
C ARG A 19 -22.32 -16.47 31.55
N GLY A 20 -21.05 -16.88 31.62
CA GLY A 20 -20.38 -17.13 32.90
C GLY A 20 -21.13 -17.94 33.94
N ARG A 21 -20.86 -19.25 33.95
CA ARG A 21 -20.42 -20.05 35.12
C ARG A 21 -20.45 -21.53 34.73
N CYS A 22 -19.30 -22.10 34.41
CA CYS A 22 -19.08 -23.55 34.53
C CYS A 22 -18.22 -23.77 35.76
N ALA A 23 -18.86 -24.17 36.85
CA ALA A 23 -18.19 -24.75 38.02
C ALA A 23 -18.60 -26.22 38.10
N LEU A 24 -17.62 -27.11 37.99
CA LEU A 24 -17.27 -28.20 38.92
C LEU A 24 -16.27 -29.12 38.20
N ARG A 25 -15.00 -29.18 38.63
CA ARG A 25 -14.42 -30.14 39.60
C ARG A 25 -14.57 -31.59 39.08
N THR A 26 -13.55 -32.41 38.86
CA THR A 26 -12.17 -32.57 39.37
C THR A 26 -11.41 -33.41 38.32
N SER A 27 -10.11 -33.26 38.05
CA SER A 27 -9.03 -34.03 38.70
C SER A 27 -7.84 -34.05 37.73
N ARG A 28 -6.63 -34.07 38.29
CA ARG A 28 -5.32 -34.29 37.63
C ARG A 28 -4.72 -33.12 36.85
N ALA A 29 -3.79 -32.49 37.56
CA ALA A 29 -2.74 -31.63 37.07
C ALA A 29 -1.97 -32.24 35.89
N ALA A 30 -2.11 -31.62 34.72
CA ALA A 30 -1.05 -31.55 33.73
C ALA A 30 -0.68 -30.07 33.60
N ARG A 31 0.54 -29.73 34.00
CA ARG A 31 1.11 -28.38 33.92
C ARG A 31 1.20 -27.96 32.46
N LEU A 32 0.22 -27.20 31.98
CA LEU A 32 0.40 -26.35 30.80
C LEU A 32 0.81 -24.96 31.31
N PRO A 33 1.95 -24.40 30.88
CA PRO A 33 2.29 -23.04 31.23
C PRO A 33 1.23 -22.14 30.58
N ARG A 34 0.36 -21.56 31.42
CA ARG A 34 -0.44 -20.40 31.08
C ARG A 34 0.53 -19.29 30.68
N ARG A 35 0.90 -19.22 29.39
CA ARG A 35 1.43 -18.00 28.81
C ARG A 35 0.30 -16.99 28.89
N GLY A 36 0.34 -16.18 29.95
CA GLY A 36 -0.49 -15.00 30.07
C GLY A 36 -0.31 -14.17 28.82
N VAL A 37 -1.36 -14.11 28.01
CA VAL A 37 -1.51 -13.06 27.01
C VAL A 37 -1.63 -11.79 27.82
N ARG A 38 -0.50 -11.12 28.05
CA ARG A 38 -0.48 -9.76 28.56
C ARG A 38 -1.17 -8.93 27.49
N CYS A 39 -2.43 -8.56 27.75
CA CYS A 39 -3.02 -7.39 27.12
C CYS A 39 -2.28 -6.16 27.65
N ALA A 40 -1.07 -5.91 27.16
CA ALA A 40 -0.41 -4.64 27.29
C ALA A 40 -1.03 -3.70 26.25
N GLY A 41 -2.22 -3.19 26.55
CA GLY A 41 -2.80 -2.05 25.83
C GLY A 41 -2.47 -0.78 26.60
N PRO A 42 -1.70 0.18 26.03
CA PRO A 42 -1.52 1.47 26.68
C PRO A 42 -2.76 2.34 26.43
N GLY A 43 -3.40 2.73 27.54
CA GLY A 43 -4.09 4.01 27.72
C GLY A 43 -5.21 4.39 26.74
N CYS A 44 -6.46 4.18 27.16
CA CYS A 44 -7.58 5.03 26.76
C CYS A 44 -7.36 6.43 27.32
N GLY A 45 -6.85 7.34 26.49
CA GLY A 45 -6.91 8.78 26.68
C GLY A 45 -7.08 9.42 25.31
N TYR A 46 -7.63 10.63 25.23
CA TYR A 46 -7.91 11.38 24.00
C TYR A 46 -6.71 11.54 23.03
N GLY A 47 -5.50 11.09 23.39
CA GLY A 47 -4.34 10.94 22.51
C GLY A 47 -4.26 9.63 21.71
N ALA A 48 -5.14 8.65 21.92
CA ALA A 48 -5.17 7.39 21.18
C ALA A 48 -5.31 7.53 19.64
N PRO A 49 -6.14 8.45 19.09
CA PRO A 49 -6.17 8.64 17.64
C PRO A 49 -4.90 9.32 17.13
N VAL A 50 -4.33 10.28 17.87
CA VAL A 50 -3.12 11.01 17.47
C VAL A 50 -1.91 10.08 17.47
N PHE A 51 -1.75 9.24 18.48
CA PHE A 51 -0.66 8.27 18.55
C PHE A 51 -0.79 7.18 17.46
N GLY A 52 -2.02 6.73 17.17
CA GLY A 52 -2.31 5.82 16.06
C GLY A 52 -2.01 6.43 14.68
N LEU A 53 -2.37 7.70 14.49
CA LEU A 53 -2.13 8.47 13.27
C LEU A 53 -0.62 8.69 13.06
N VAL A 54 0.12 9.06 14.11
CA VAL A 54 1.59 9.21 14.06
C VAL A 54 2.28 7.89 13.72
N ILE A 55 1.85 6.75 14.29
CA ILE A 55 2.40 5.44 13.93
C ILE A 55 2.05 5.06 12.48
N MET A 56 0.83 5.36 12.02
CA MET A 56 0.42 5.14 10.63
C MET A 56 1.29 5.97 9.68
N PHE A 57 1.48 7.26 9.94
CA PHE A 57 2.34 8.13 9.14
C PHE A 57 3.81 7.72 9.20
N ALA A 58 4.31 7.27 10.36
CA ALA A 58 5.66 6.75 10.49
C ALA A 58 5.85 5.42 9.73
N ARG A 59 4.85 4.54 9.75
CA ARG A 59 4.84 3.28 8.99
C ARG A 59 4.73 3.52 7.49
N LEU A 60 3.88 4.46 7.08
CA LEU A 60 3.72 4.89 5.69
C LEU A 60 4.99 5.57 5.18
N GLY A 61 5.57 6.50 5.95
CA GLY A 61 6.83 7.16 5.65
C GLY A 61 8.01 6.18 5.62
N GLY A 62 8.04 5.18 6.51
CA GLY A 62 9.00 4.09 6.48
C GLY A 62 8.86 3.19 5.26
N ALA A 63 7.63 2.88 4.84
CA ALA A 63 7.34 2.11 3.64
C ALA A 63 7.70 2.88 2.36
N LEU A 64 7.37 4.17 2.31
CA LEU A 64 7.78 5.08 1.23
C LEU A 64 9.31 5.21 1.16
N ARG A 65 9.98 5.39 2.29
CA ARG A 65 11.45 5.46 2.36
C ARG A 65 12.09 4.13 1.96
N ALA A 66 11.52 3.00 2.34
CA ALA A 66 11.99 1.68 1.92
C ALA A 66 11.78 1.46 0.41
N ALA A 67 10.67 1.93 -0.15
CA ALA A 67 10.40 1.89 -1.58
C ALA A 67 11.38 2.76 -2.38
N TRP A 68 11.65 3.99 -1.92
CA TRP A 68 12.66 4.89 -2.49
C TRP A 68 14.10 4.39 -2.37
N ARG A 69 14.38 3.49 -1.41
CA ARG A 69 15.72 2.92 -1.24
C ARG A 69 16.04 1.87 -2.31
N SER A 70 15.05 1.38 -3.05
CA SER A 70 15.27 0.40 -4.12
C SER A 70 16.06 0.99 -5.30
N PRO A 71 17.05 0.25 -5.83
CA PRO A 71 17.94 0.77 -6.90
C PRO A 71 17.17 1.07 -8.18
N THR A 72 16.17 0.26 -8.51
CA THR A 72 15.35 0.42 -9.72
C THR A 72 14.43 1.65 -9.65
N PHE A 73 13.84 1.92 -8.49
CA PHE A 73 13.02 3.12 -8.30
C PHE A 73 13.86 4.39 -8.39
N ARG A 74 15.07 4.36 -7.82
CA ARG A 74 16.01 5.49 -7.88
C ARG A 74 16.42 5.82 -9.32
N GLY A 75 16.72 4.80 -10.13
CA GLY A 75 17.06 5.00 -11.55
C GLY A 75 15.91 5.65 -12.33
N THR A 76 14.69 5.16 -12.14
CA THR A 76 13.49 5.70 -12.81
C THR A 76 13.19 7.14 -12.35
N ALA A 77 13.36 7.42 -11.06
CA ALA A 77 13.19 8.76 -10.51
C ALA A 77 14.23 9.75 -11.04
N TRP A 78 15.51 9.35 -11.13
CA TRP A 78 16.54 10.17 -11.76
C TRP A 78 16.28 10.39 -13.24
N ALA A 79 15.81 9.37 -13.98
CA ALA A 79 15.47 9.53 -15.38
C ALA A 79 14.34 10.57 -15.58
N LEU A 80 13.29 10.54 -14.77
CA LEU A 80 12.22 11.55 -14.79
C LEU A 80 12.73 12.93 -14.41
N ALA A 81 13.57 13.04 -13.38
CA ALA A 81 14.16 14.31 -12.98
C ALA A 81 15.05 14.91 -14.08
N LEU A 82 15.85 14.09 -14.75
CA LEU A 82 16.67 14.49 -15.90
C LEU A 82 15.81 14.90 -17.10
N LEU A 83 14.70 14.18 -17.34
CA LEU A 83 13.74 14.52 -18.38
C LEU A 83 13.16 15.92 -18.14
N TRP A 84 12.69 16.20 -16.92
CA TRP A 84 12.20 17.53 -16.54
C TRP A 84 13.28 18.60 -16.60
N ALA A 85 14.47 18.33 -16.07
CA ALA A 85 15.58 19.28 -16.12
C ALA A 85 15.98 19.62 -17.57
N SER A 86 16.04 18.61 -18.45
CA SER A 86 16.36 18.81 -19.87
C SER A 86 15.32 19.68 -20.58
N ALA A 87 14.04 19.47 -20.29
CA ALA A 87 12.96 20.29 -20.82
C ALA A 87 13.02 21.72 -20.28
N THR A 88 13.24 21.91 -18.98
CA THR A 88 13.38 23.25 -18.38
C THR A 88 14.51 24.04 -19.03
N VAL A 89 15.69 23.44 -19.21
CA VAL A 89 16.84 24.10 -19.86
C VAL A 89 16.50 24.47 -21.31
N PHE A 90 15.82 23.58 -22.04
CA PHE A 90 15.42 23.85 -23.43
C PHE A 90 14.43 25.02 -23.54
N TYR A 91 13.36 25.04 -22.72
CA TYR A 91 12.36 26.10 -22.77
C TYR A 91 12.90 27.45 -22.29
N THR A 92 13.79 27.45 -21.29
CA THR A 92 14.44 28.69 -20.82
C THR A 92 15.30 29.31 -21.94
N GLY A 93 15.95 28.49 -22.76
CA GLY A 93 16.79 28.95 -23.87
C GLY A 93 16.00 29.39 -25.11
N GLN A 94 14.96 28.64 -25.50
CA GLN A 94 14.23 28.86 -26.75
C GLN A 94 13.06 29.85 -26.61
N GLU A 95 12.29 29.74 -25.53
CA GLU A 95 11.08 30.58 -25.31
C GLU A 95 11.38 31.76 -24.39
N ARG A 96 12.60 31.86 -23.84
CA ARG A 96 13.05 32.91 -22.90
C ARG A 96 12.14 33.07 -21.67
N TRP A 97 11.42 32.02 -21.30
CA TRP A 97 10.62 31.98 -20.07
C TRP A 97 11.52 31.92 -18.84
N SER A 98 10.98 32.33 -17.69
CA SER A 98 11.69 32.14 -16.43
C SER A 98 11.94 30.64 -16.18
N VAL A 99 12.96 30.32 -15.38
CA VAL A 99 13.24 28.92 -15.01
C VAL A 99 12.02 28.26 -14.34
N LEU A 100 11.26 29.06 -13.58
CA LEU A 100 10.09 28.59 -12.84
C LEU A 100 8.91 28.30 -13.78
N ASP A 101 8.65 29.18 -14.75
CA ASP A 101 7.62 28.98 -15.78
C ASP A 101 7.97 27.81 -16.71
N SER A 102 9.24 27.69 -17.08
CA SER A 102 9.76 26.58 -17.89
C SER A 102 9.61 25.24 -17.17
N LEU A 103 9.95 25.19 -15.87
CA LEU A 103 9.77 24.00 -15.05
C LEU A 103 8.29 23.67 -14.87
N TYR A 104 7.45 24.67 -14.62
CA TYR A 104 6.01 24.50 -14.50
C TYR A 104 5.42 23.91 -15.78
N PHE A 105 5.78 24.44 -16.95
CA PHE A 105 5.32 23.91 -18.24
C PHE A 105 5.83 22.48 -18.48
N ALA A 106 7.11 22.20 -18.19
CA ALA A 106 7.69 20.87 -18.33
C ALA A 106 6.98 19.84 -17.44
N VAL A 107 6.73 20.18 -16.18
CA VAL A 107 6.04 19.31 -15.21
C VAL A 107 4.57 19.12 -15.60
N CYS A 108 3.85 20.18 -15.96
CA CYS A 108 2.44 20.09 -16.38
C CYS A 108 2.28 19.26 -17.65
N THR A 109 3.18 19.42 -18.62
CA THR A 109 3.18 18.63 -19.86
C THR A 109 3.57 17.18 -19.58
N GLY A 110 4.60 16.96 -18.74
CA GLY A 110 5.07 15.63 -18.39
C GLY A 110 4.01 14.83 -17.65
N LEU A 111 3.38 15.43 -16.63
CA LEU A 111 2.27 14.84 -15.89
C LEU A 111 0.95 14.81 -16.68
N THR A 112 0.95 15.27 -17.94
CA THR A 112 -0.24 15.34 -18.80
C THR A 112 -1.40 16.13 -18.18
N ILE A 113 -1.09 17.11 -17.32
CA ILE A 113 -2.08 18.02 -16.75
C ILE A 113 -2.52 19.03 -17.81
N GLY A 114 -1.54 19.67 -18.47
CA GLY A 114 -1.76 20.50 -19.65
C GLY A 114 -2.80 21.61 -19.50
N TYR A 115 -2.63 22.52 -18.53
CA TYR A 115 -3.56 23.64 -18.31
C TYR A 115 -3.74 24.55 -19.53
N GLY A 116 -2.73 24.64 -20.40
CA GLY A 116 -2.77 25.42 -21.64
C GLY A 116 -2.60 26.93 -21.43
N ASP A 117 -2.17 27.34 -20.25
CA ASP A 117 -1.82 28.72 -19.88
C ASP A 117 -0.50 29.17 -20.51
N LEU A 118 0.48 28.27 -20.60
CA LEU A 118 1.74 28.47 -21.32
C LEU A 118 1.82 27.51 -22.49
N ALA A 119 2.26 27.99 -23.65
CA ALA A 119 2.44 27.18 -24.86
C ALA A 119 3.62 27.71 -25.69
N PRO A 120 4.45 26.82 -26.26
CA PRO A 120 5.59 27.23 -27.07
C PRO A 120 5.13 27.94 -28.35
N VAL A 121 5.65 29.13 -28.59
CA VAL A 121 5.31 29.91 -29.78
C VAL A 121 6.23 29.54 -30.94
N THR A 122 7.48 29.18 -30.62
CA THR A 122 8.51 28.84 -31.61
C THR A 122 8.23 27.51 -32.31
N ALA A 123 8.66 27.41 -33.57
CA ALA A 123 8.53 26.16 -34.34
C ALA A 123 9.36 25.03 -33.71
N SER A 124 10.57 25.34 -33.25
CA SER A 124 11.46 24.39 -32.54
C SER A 124 10.85 23.93 -31.21
N GLY A 125 10.24 24.86 -30.46
CA GLY A 125 9.52 24.56 -29.22
C GLY A 125 8.39 23.55 -29.42
N LYS A 126 7.55 23.77 -30.44
CA LYS A 126 6.43 22.86 -30.77
C LYS A 126 6.90 21.44 -31.08
N VAL A 127 7.92 21.29 -31.94
CA VAL A 127 8.48 19.97 -32.28
C VAL A 127 9.08 19.30 -31.05
N PHE A 128 9.81 20.05 -30.22
CA PHE A 128 10.38 19.52 -28.99
C PHE A 128 9.30 19.06 -28.01
N THR A 129 8.22 19.82 -27.84
CA THR A 129 7.11 19.44 -26.94
C THR A 129 6.45 18.13 -27.34
N VAL A 130 6.29 17.87 -28.65
CA VAL A 130 5.75 16.59 -29.15
C VAL A 130 6.68 15.43 -28.80
N LEU A 131 7.99 15.57 -29.06
CA LEU A 131 8.98 14.53 -28.74
C LEU A 131 9.09 14.30 -27.23
N TYR A 132 9.11 15.38 -26.46
CA TYR A 132 9.12 15.35 -25.00
C TYR A 132 7.88 14.63 -24.44
N GLY A 133 6.70 14.92 -24.99
CA GLY A 133 5.46 14.26 -24.58
C GLY A 133 5.51 12.74 -24.75
N LEU A 134 6.03 12.26 -25.89
CA LEU A 134 6.21 10.82 -26.13
C LEU A 134 7.16 10.17 -25.11
N LEU A 135 8.30 10.81 -24.85
CA LEU A 135 9.27 10.32 -23.87
C LEU A 135 8.72 10.35 -22.44
N ALA A 136 7.98 11.40 -22.08
CA ALA A 136 7.35 11.53 -20.78
C ALA A 136 6.37 10.38 -20.54
N VAL A 137 5.46 10.10 -21.48
CA VAL A 137 4.49 8.99 -21.36
C VAL A 137 5.21 7.66 -21.16
N GLY A 138 6.29 7.38 -21.91
CA GLY A 138 7.10 6.18 -21.73
C GLY A 138 7.74 6.10 -20.34
N ALA A 139 8.29 7.21 -19.83
CA ALA A 139 8.89 7.27 -18.50
C ALA A 139 7.85 7.09 -17.39
N PHE A 140 6.64 7.65 -17.54
CA PHE A 140 5.53 7.42 -16.62
C PHE A 140 5.02 5.98 -16.65
N ALA A 141 4.94 5.36 -17.82
CA ALA A 141 4.59 3.94 -17.95
C ALA A 141 5.63 3.03 -17.25
N ALA A 142 6.92 3.36 -17.36
CA ALA A 142 7.98 2.65 -16.64
C ALA A 142 7.81 2.80 -15.12
N LEU A 143 7.54 4.02 -14.62
CA LEU A 143 7.26 4.26 -13.21
C LEU A 143 6.04 3.46 -12.72
N ALA A 144 4.95 3.44 -13.50
CA ALA A 144 3.75 2.68 -13.19
C ALA A 144 4.03 1.17 -13.11
N THR A 145 4.86 0.64 -14.01
CA THR A 145 5.29 -0.77 -14.01
C THR A 145 6.09 -1.12 -12.76
N GLN A 146 7.00 -0.24 -12.33
CA GLN A 146 7.77 -0.46 -11.09
C GLN A 146 6.86 -0.44 -9.86
N LEU A 147 5.89 0.47 -9.84
CA LEU A 147 4.90 0.53 -8.77
C LEU A 147 4.03 -0.74 -8.74
N ALA A 148 3.57 -1.20 -9.90
CA ALA A 148 2.83 -2.46 -10.02
C ALA A 148 3.66 -3.66 -9.52
N ARG A 149 4.96 -3.71 -9.82
CA ARG A 149 5.89 -4.72 -9.30
C ARG A 149 6.03 -4.66 -7.78
N ALA A 150 6.10 -3.47 -7.20
CA ALA A 150 6.17 -3.30 -5.75
C ALA A 150 4.91 -3.82 -5.02
N PHE A 151 3.74 -3.58 -5.61
CA PHE A 151 2.47 -4.08 -5.06
C PHE A 151 2.31 -5.60 -5.21
N THR A 152 2.60 -6.14 -6.39
CA THR A 152 2.45 -7.57 -6.68
C THR A 152 3.43 -8.42 -5.85
N THR A 153 4.67 -7.99 -5.69
CA THR A 153 5.66 -8.69 -4.84
C THR A 153 5.24 -8.74 -3.37
N THR A 154 4.64 -7.67 -2.85
CA THR A 154 4.13 -7.63 -1.47
C THR A 154 2.97 -8.61 -1.28
N ASN A 155 2.04 -8.65 -2.23
CA ASN A 155 0.89 -9.55 -2.19
C ASN A 155 1.32 -11.02 -2.37
N ALA A 156 2.23 -11.30 -3.32
CA ALA A 156 2.78 -12.64 -3.55
C ALA A 156 3.49 -13.19 -2.30
N ARG A 157 4.28 -12.35 -1.60
CA ARG A 157 4.93 -12.73 -0.33
C ARG A 157 3.92 -13.07 0.77
N ARG A 158 2.79 -12.35 0.85
CA ARG A 158 1.72 -12.65 1.81
C ARG A 158 1.06 -14.00 1.51
N VAL A 159 0.77 -14.27 0.24
CA VAL A 159 0.16 -15.54 -0.20
C VAL A 159 1.11 -16.72 -0.02
N ALA A 160 2.39 -16.59 -0.37
CA ALA A 160 3.39 -17.64 -0.20
C ALA A 160 3.57 -18.04 1.28
N ARG A 161 3.62 -17.04 2.19
CA ARG A 161 3.68 -17.27 3.64
C ARG A 161 2.43 -17.98 4.17
N ALA A 162 1.25 -17.65 3.64
CA ALA A 162 0.00 -18.33 4.01
C ALA A 162 -0.02 -19.79 3.55
N LYS A 163 0.45 -20.08 2.33
CA LYS A 163 0.58 -21.46 1.81
C LYS A 163 1.59 -22.29 2.61
N ALA A 164 2.76 -21.75 2.92
CA ALA A 164 3.78 -22.44 3.71
C ALA A 164 3.30 -22.83 5.12
N ARG A 165 2.40 -22.04 5.73
CA ARG A 165 1.77 -22.39 7.01
C ARG A 165 0.78 -23.55 6.90
N ARG A 166 0.04 -23.65 5.79
CA ARG A 166 -0.91 -24.76 5.56
C ARG A 166 -0.19 -26.08 5.34
N GLN A 167 0.92 -26.08 4.59
CA GLN A 167 1.70 -27.30 4.33
C GLN A 167 2.31 -27.91 5.59
N ARG A 168 2.71 -27.10 6.57
CA ARG A 168 3.21 -27.62 7.86
C ARG A 168 2.14 -28.37 8.65
N HIS A 169 0.88 -27.92 8.61
CA HIS A 169 -0.20 -28.61 9.32
C HIS A 169 -0.63 -29.92 8.67
N GLN A 170 -0.42 -30.10 7.36
CA GLN A 170 -0.83 -31.31 6.62
C GLN A 170 0.15 -32.48 6.79
N GLY A 171 1.37 -32.24 7.28
CA GLY A 171 2.41 -33.28 7.43
C GLY A 171 2.48 -33.93 8.81
N ASP A 172 1.64 -33.52 9.75
CA ASP A 172 1.60 -34.03 11.14
C ASP A 172 0.41 -35.01 11.37
N ASP A 173 -0.36 -35.33 10.32
CA ASP A 173 -1.49 -36.30 10.30
C ASP A 173 -1.09 -37.60 9.57
#